data_AF-A0A445EY99-F1
#
_entry.id   AF-A0A445EY99-F1
#
_cell.length_a   1.000
_cell.length_b   1.000
_cell.length_c   1.000
_cell.angle_alpha   90.00
_cell.angle_beta   90.00
_cell.angle_gamma   90.00
#
_symmetry.space_group_name_H-M   'P 1'
#
loop_
_entity.id
_entity.type
_entity.pdbx_description
1 polymer ?
#
loop_
_entity_poly.entity_id
_entity_poly.type
_entity_poly.pdbx_seq_one_letter_code
_entity_poly.pdbx_strand_id
1 'polypeptide(L)'
;MSTASASSRSQREVAESLSLSLPAFLLSRFYRKKFLESFTEVSDIDAVVEQSLEPLPKLAVAASTTLISLSEPGSVPDETTTPKEARKQQKQEEALHASNLRVPRHPLWTPNMSADELNASETQVFLTWRRSLAR
;
A
#
# COMPACT_ATOMS: atom_id res chain seq x y z
N MET A 1 0.21 48.52 51.25
CA MET A 1 -0.92 47.93 51.99
C MET A 1 -2.20 48.32 51.27
N SER A 2 -3.02 47.32 50.91
CA SER A 2 -4.47 47.37 50.59
C SER A 2 -4.98 48.28 49.45
N THR A 3 -6.04 47.97 48.69
CA THR A 3 -6.80 46.77 48.27
C THR A 3 -7.89 47.27 47.32
N ALA A 4 -8.43 46.37 46.48
CA ALA A 4 -9.73 46.41 45.78
C ALA A 4 -9.81 47.24 44.48
N SER A 5 -10.66 46.97 43.50
CA SER A 5 -11.47 45.82 43.01
C SER A 5 -12.51 46.46 42.07
N ALA A 6 -12.71 45.92 40.86
CA ALA A 6 -13.92 45.95 40.03
C ALA A 6 -13.51 45.95 38.54
N SER A 7 -13.68 44.86 37.80
CA SER A 7 -14.93 44.50 37.11
C SER A 7 -15.23 45.42 35.93
N SER A 8 -14.94 44.95 34.71
CA SER A 8 -15.98 44.96 33.67
C SER A 8 -15.67 43.96 32.57
N ARG A 9 -16.46 42.89 32.62
CA ARG A 9 -16.60 41.83 31.63
C ARG A 9 -17.55 42.34 30.55
N SER A 10 -17.08 42.53 29.32
CA SER A 10 -17.91 42.83 28.14
C SER A 10 -17.49 41.83 27.06
N GLN A 11 -18.13 40.66 26.94
CA GLN A 11 -19.40 40.45 26.23
C GLN A 11 -19.39 41.17 24.87
N ARG A 12 -18.79 40.50 23.87
CA ARG A 12 -19.13 40.63 22.44
C ARG A 12 -19.21 39.19 21.93
N GLU A 13 -20.38 38.60 22.08
CA GLU A 13 -21.42 38.56 21.06
C GLU A 13 -21.02 37.60 19.95
N VAL A 14 -21.57 36.40 20.14
CA VAL A 14 -21.58 35.24 19.28
C VAL A 14 -22.34 35.56 18.00
N ALA A 15 -21.64 35.73 16.90
CA ALA A 15 -22.24 35.70 15.58
C ALA A 15 -22.23 34.24 15.08
N GLU A 16 -23.38 33.61 15.25
CA GLU A 16 -23.80 32.39 14.57
C GLU A 16 -23.48 32.48 13.07
N SER A 17 -22.72 31.53 12.55
CA SER A 17 -22.61 31.29 11.11
C SER A 17 -23.07 29.87 10.84
N LEU A 18 -24.33 29.80 10.43
CA LEU A 18 -25.04 28.63 9.91
C LEU A 18 -24.25 28.00 8.75
N SER A 19 -23.53 26.90 8.98
CA SER A 19 -23.13 26.01 7.89
C SER A 19 -24.15 24.88 7.79
N LEU A 20 -24.98 24.96 6.75
CA LEU A 20 -26.03 23.99 6.43
C LEU A 20 -25.49 22.55 6.47
N SER A 21 -26.00 21.77 7.43
CA SER A 21 -25.90 20.31 7.43
C SER A 21 -26.78 19.79 6.29
N LEU A 22 -26.15 19.44 5.17
CA LEU A 22 -26.80 18.70 4.10
C LEU A 22 -27.24 17.33 4.63
N PRO A 23 -28.51 16.91 4.42
CA PRO A 23 -29.02 15.71 5.04
C PRO A 23 -28.31 14.48 4.45
N ALA A 24 -27.65 13.72 5.33
CA ALA A 24 -27.05 12.40 5.09
C ALA A 24 -28.10 11.30 4.72
N PHE A 25 -29.23 11.70 4.14
CA PHE A 25 -30.37 10.82 3.89
C PHE A 25 -30.41 10.29 2.44
N LEU A 26 -29.57 10.80 1.54
CA LEU A 26 -29.52 10.35 0.14
C LEU A 26 -28.48 9.26 -0.15
N LEU A 27 -27.58 8.97 0.79
CA LEU A 27 -26.60 7.89 0.64
C LEU A 27 -27.03 6.57 1.29
N SER A 28 -28.28 6.45 1.77
CA SER A 28 -28.72 5.22 2.45
C SER A 28 -29.48 4.23 1.56
N ARG A 29 -29.75 4.57 0.28
CA ARG A 29 -30.50 3.70 -0.65
C ARG A 29 -29.65 2.80 -1.53
N PHE A 30 -28.33 3.02 -1.62
CA PHE A 30 -27.43 2.23 -2.47
C PHE A 30 -26.62 1.16 -1.72
N TYR A 31 -26.75 1.06 -0.39
CA TYR A 31 -26.09 0.02 0.41
C TYR A 31 -27.00 -1.18 0.72
N ARG A 32 -27.93 -1.53 -0.17
CA ARG A 32 -28.30 -2.95 -0.32
C ARG A 32 -27.27 -3.64 -1.21
N LYS A 33 -26.00 -3.57 -0.77
CA LYS A 33 -24.96 -4.45 -1.29
C LYS A 33 -25.34 -5.84 -0.78
N LYS A 34 -25.74 -6.73 -1.68
CA LYS A 34 -25.57 -8.17 -1.43
C LYS A 34 -24.09 -8.30 -1.10
N PHE A 35 -23.76 -8.59 0.15
CA PHE A 35 -22.39 -8.94 0.48
C PHE A 35 -22.03 -10.13 -0.39
N LEU A 36 -20.85 -10.10 -1.01
CA LEU A 36 -20.33 -11.25 -1.72
C LEU A 36 -20.15 -12.33 -0.67
N GLU A 37 -20.99 -13.36 -0.73
CA GLU A 37 -20.80 -14.57 0.07
C GLU A 37 -19.56 -15.28 -0.49
N SER A 38 -18.60 -15.58 0.38
CA SER A 38 -17.44 -16.38 -0.03
C SER A 38 -17.91 -17.78 -0.38
N PHE A 39 -17.59 -18.24 -1.59
CA PHE A 39 -17.89 -19.62 -2.00
C PHE A 39 -16.96 -20.65 -1.31
N THR A 40 -15.82 -20.20 -0.81
CA THR A 40 -14.86 -21.00 -0.05
C THR A 40 -14.99 -20.70 1.43
N GLU A 41 -15.13 -21.73 2.24
CA GLU A 41 -15.14 -21.60 3.70
C GLU A 41 -13.71 -21.34 4.20
N VAL A 42 -13.56 -20.74 5.39
CA VAL A 42 -12.23 -20.53 6.00
C VAL A 42 -11.50 -21.87 6.18
N SER A 43 -12.24 -22.95 6.46
CA SER A 43 -11.69 -24.31 6.56
C SER A 43 -11.07 -24.82 5.26
N ASP A 44 -11.56 -24.38 4.09
CA ASP A 44 -11.00 -24.79 2.80
C ASP A 44 -9.61 -24.19 2.60
N ILE A 45 -9.37 -23.00 3.16
CA ILE A 45 -8.07 -22.31 3.11
C ILE A 45 -7.06 -23.08 3.96
N ASP A 46 -7.44 -23.46 5.18
CA ASP A 46 -6.58 -24.24 6.08
C ASP A 46 -6.23 -25.60 5.44
N ALA A 47 -7.19 -26.26 4.79
CA ALA A 47 -6.95 -27.52 4.08
C ALA A 47 -5.90 -27.40 2.95
N VAL A 48 -5.92 -26.30 2.18
CA VAL A 48 -4.92 -26.04 1.13
C VAL A 48 -3.54 -25.72 1.71
N VAL A 49 -3.48 -24.98 2.83
CA VAL A 49 -2.21 -24.66 3.51
C VAL A 49 -1.55 -25.93 4.04
N GLU A 50 -2.32 -26.80 4.71
CA GLU A 50 -1.84 -28.09 5.21
C GLU A 50 -1.40 -29.03 4.07
N GLN A 51 -2.13 -29.06 2.95
CA GLN A 51 -1.70 -29.79 1.74
C GLN A 51 -0.37 -29.28 1.16
N SER A 52 -0.04 -28.00 1.34
CA SER A 52 1.24 -27.44 0.91
C SER A 52 2.40 -27.74 1.88
N LEU A 53 2.07 -27.99 3.15
CA LEU A 53 3.00 -28.36 4.21
C LEU A 53 3.37 -29.85 4.19
N GLU A 54 2.55 -30.69 3.55
CA GLU A 54 2.92 -32.07 3.22
C GLU A 54 4.16 -32.07 2.30
N PRO A 55 5.24 -32.76 2.68
CA PRO A 55 6.48 -32.75 1.90
C PRO A 55 6.23 -33.41 0.54
N LEU A 56 6.13 -32.58 -0.51
CA LEU A 56 6.11 -32.98 -1.91
C LEU A 56 7.12 -34.11 -2.15
N PRO A 57 6.73 -35.23 -2.79
CA PRO A 57 7.69 -36.23 -3.23
C PRO A 57 8.71 -35.54 -4.14
N LYS A 58 9.99 -35.69 -3.79
CA LYS A 58 11.17 -35.11 -4.46
C LYS A 58 11.33 -35.60 -5.90
N LEU A 59 10.42 -35.26 -6.82
CA LEU A 59 10.57 -35.59 -8.23
C LEU A 59 9.79 -34.58 -9.10
N ALA A 60 10.45 -33.48 -9.45
CA ALA A 60 10.56 -32.99 -10.84
C ALA A 60 11.22 -31.60 -10.85
N VAL A 61 12.52 -31.62 -11.07
CA VAL A 61 13.33 -30.52 -11.62
C VAL A 61 12.73 -30.13 -12.98
N ALA A 62 11.93 -29.05 -13.07
CA ALA A 62 11.58 -28.43 -14.37
C ALA A 62 10.95 -27.02 -14.32
N ALA A 63 10.80 -26.39 -13.15
CA ALA A 63 10.48 -24.96 -13.10
C ALA A 63 11.51 -24.30 -12.20
N SER A 64 12.37 -23.49 -12.81
CA SER A 64 13.27 -22.58 -12.10
C SER A 64 12.46 -21.48 -11.41
N THR A 65 11.58 -21.85 -10.48
CA THR A 65 11.22 -20.97 -9.37
C THR A 65 12.43 -21.02 -8.47
N THR A 66 13.43 -20.18 -8.75
CA THR A 66 14.42 -19.80 -7.75
C THR A 66 13.62 -19.25 -6.58
N LEU A 67 13.37 -20.13 -5.60
CA LEU A 67 12.93 -19.77 -4.28
C LEU A 67 13.98 -18.78 -3.80
N ILE A 68 13.62 -17.50 -3.80
CA ILE A 68 14.47 -16.44 -3.27
C ILE A 68 14.56 -16.74 -1.79
N SER A 69 15.60 -17.46 -1.39
CA SER A 69 15.96 -17.64 0.00
C SER A 69 16.23 -16.26 0.57
N LEU A 70 15.22 -15.68 1.25
CA LEU A 70 15.31 -14.45 2.05
C LEU A 70 16.19 -14.65 3.31
N SER A 71 17.10 -15.62 3.28
CA SER A 71 17.94 -16.06 4.40
C SER A 71 19.41 -15.69 4.23
N GLU A 72 19.75 -14.86 3.24
CA GLU A 72 20.99 -14.08 3.30
C GLU A 72 20.70 -12.87 4.20
N PRO A 73 21.20 -12.82 5.46
CA PRO A 73 21.35 -11.55 6.13
C PRO A 73 22.28 -10.72 5.25
N GLY A 74 21.70 -9.81 4.47
CA GLY A 74 22.43 -8.73 3.84
C GLY A 74 23.27 -8.08 4.93
N SER A 75 24.58 -8.21 4.78
CA SER A 75 25.59 -7.91 5.78
C SER A 75 25.57 -8.86 6.98
N VAL A 76 26.71 -9.54 7.18
CA VAL A 76 27.13 -10.06 8.48
C VAL A 76 26.72 -9.03 9.54
N PRO A 77 25.91 -9.39 10.55
CA PRO A 77 25.76 -8.52 11.70
C PRO A 77 27.14 -8.47 12.33
N ASP A 78 27.88 -7.40 12.05
CA ASP A 78 28.93 -6.99 12.96
C ASP A 78 28.25 -6.93 14.33
N GLU A 79 28.75 -7.73 15.26
CA GLU A 79 28.23 -8.00 16.60
C GLU A 79 28.09 -6.69 17.44
N THR A 80 28.49 -5.57 16.87
CA THR A 80 28.41 -4.20 17.38
C THR A 80 27.19 -3.39 16.91
N THR A 81 26.43 -3.83 15.89
CA THR A 81 25.29 -3.05 15.36
C THR A 81 24.06 -3.16 16.26
N THR A 82 23.80 -2.11 17.04
CA THR A 82 22.59 -2.05 17.88
C THR A 82 21.31 -2.10 17.02
N PRO A 83 20.20 -2.68 17.50
CA PRO A 83 18.95 -2.79 16.72
C PRO A 83 18.37 -1.43 16.28
N LYS A 84 18.76 -0.35 16.94
CA LYS A 84 18.39 1.03 16.57
C LYS A 84 19.16 1.51 15.34
N GLU A 85 20.38 1.07 15.17
CA GLU A 85 21.25 1.40 14.05
C GLU A 85 20.85 0.62 12.79
N ALA A 86 20.53 -0.67 12.93
CA ALA A 86 19.96 -1.47 11.85
C ALA A 86 18.68 -0.83 11.27
N ARG A 87 17.76 -0.35 12.13
CA ARG A 87 16.55 0.37 11.69
C ARG A 87 16.85 1.69 10.96
N LYS A 88 17.94 2.38 11.32
CA LYS A 88 18.35 3.61 10.64
C LYS A 88 18.93 3.30 9.26
N GLN A 89 19.77 2.26 9.16
CA GLN A 89 20.35 1.80 7.91
C GLN A 89 19.25 1.33 6.95
N GLN A 90 18.32 0.49 7.43
CA GLN A 90 17.16 0.07 6.63
C GLN A 90 16.37 1.28 6.09
N LYS A 91 16.05 2.25 6.94
CA LYS A 91 15.31 3.46 6.52
C LYS A 91 16.09 4.31 5.51
N GLN A 92 17.43 4.34 5.61
CA GLN A 92 18.29 5.02 4.65
C GLN A 92 18.28 4.30 3.31
N GLU A 93 18.46 2.99 3.30
CA GLU A 93 18.40 2.16 2.09
C GLU A 93 17.04 2.25 1.40
N GLU A 94 15.95 2.15 2.16
CA GLU A 94 14.59 2.33 1.65
C GLU A 94 14.40 3.72 1.03
N ALA A 95 14.92 4.77 1.67
CA ALA A 95 14.85 6.13 1.13
C ALA A 95 15.69 6.30 -0.15
N LEU A 96 16.86 5.66 -0.23
CA LEU A 96 17.73 5.68 -1.41
C LEU A 96 17.11 4.91 -2.58
N HIS A 97 16.43 3.80 -2.31
CA HIS A 97 15.89 2.89 -3.34
C HIS A 97 14.38 3.05 -3.59
N ALA A 98 13.70 3.99 -2.91
CA ALA A 98 12.26 4.23 -3.03
C ALA A 98 11.79 4.46 -4.48
N SER A 99 12.63 5.06 -5.33
CA SER A 99 12.30 5.32 -6.74
C SER A 99 12.39 4.07 -7.63
N ASN A 100 13.19 3.07 -7.25
CA ASN A 100 13.50 1.93 -8.11
C ASN A 100 12.34 0.93 -8.19
N LEU A 101 11.56 0.82 -7.11
CA LEU A 101 10.42 -0.10 -7.02
C LEU A 101 9.11 0.51 -7.54
N ARG A 102 9.15 1.71 -8.11
CA ARG A 102 7.93 2.39 -8.54
C ARG A 102 7.39 1.78 -9.84
N VAL A 103 6.20 1.20 -9.78
CA VAL A 103 5.48 0.67 -10.95
C VAL A 103 5.06 1.83 -11.86
N PRO A 104 5.22 1.73 -13.20
CA PRO A 104 4.76 2.74 -14.13
C PRO A 104 3.25 2.84 -14.10
N ARG A 105 2.75 4.07 -14.13
CA ARG A 105 1.34 4.33 -14.38
C ARG A 105 1.04 3.96 -15.84
N HIS A 106 -0.21 3.54 -16.12
CA HIS A 106 -0.67 3.35 -17.48
C HIS A 106 -0.41 4.59 -18.34
N PRO A 107 0.04 4.43 -19.60
CA PRO A 107 0.09 5.54 -20.53
C PRO A 107 -1.32 6.13 -20.72
N LEU A 108 -1.39 7.42 -21.07
CA LEU A 108 -2.65 8.09 -21.35
C LEU A 108 -3.32 7.43 -22.57
N TRP A 109 -4.51 6.90 -22.38
CA TRP A 109 -5.33 6.34 -23.45
C TRP A 109 -6.32 7.39 -23.94
N THR A 110 -6.43 7.53 -25.26
CA THR A 110 -7.47 8.38 -25.88
C THR A 110 -8.45 7.49 -26.65
N PRO A 111 -9.75 7.81 -26.68
CA PRO A 111 -10.76 6.97 -27.32
C PRO A 111 -10.60 6.87 -28.86
N ASN A 112 -9.75 7.71 -29.45
CA ASN A 112 -9.48 7.72 -30.88
C ASN A 112 -8.25 6.87 -31.26
N MET A 113 -7.53 6.29 -30.28
CA MET A 113 -6.37 5.44 -30.55
C MET A 113 -6.79 4.07 -31.08
N SER A 114 -6.01 3.56 -32.03
CA SER A 114 -6.15 2.18 -32.49
C SER A 114 -5.66 1.18 -31.44
N ALA A 115 -6.11 -0.07 -31.52
CA ALA A 115 -5.68 -1.12 -30.61
C ALA A 115 -4.16 -1.37 -30.67
N ASP A 116 -3.57 -1.30 -31.88
CA ASP A 116 -2.13 -1.51 -32.08
C ASP A 116 -1.31 -0.37 -31.47
N GLU A 117 -1.76 0.88 -31.62
CA GLU A 117 -1.15 2.06 -31.01
C GLU A 117 -1.19 2.00 -29.48
N LEU A 118 -2.34 1.58 -28.93
CA LEU A 118 -2.51 1.37 -27.50
C LEU A 118 -1.49 0.35 -26.96
N ASN A 119 -1.44 -0.82 -27.59
CA ASN A 119 -0.53 -1.91 -27.21
C ASN A 119 0.95 -1.50 -27.34
N ALA A 120 1.31 -0.77 -28.40
CA ALA A 120 2.67 -0.26 -28.58
C ALA A 120 3.06 0.71 -27.46
N SER A 121 2.15 1.63 -27.08
CA SER A 121 2.39 2.60 -26.00
C SER A 121 2.60 1.91 -24.64
N GLU A 122 1.79 0.91 -24.32
CA GLU A 122 1.91 0.13 -23.08
C GLU A 122 3.20 -0.67 -23.06
N THR A 123 3.50 -1.36 -24.15
CA THR A 123 4.72 -2.16 -24.29
C THR A 123 5.96 -1.29 -24.11
N GLN A 124 5.98 -0.08 -24.69
CA GLN A 124 7.09 0.84 -24.55
C GLN A 124 7.30 1.29 -23.10
N VAL A 125 6.22 1.65 -22.39
CA VAL A 125 6.28 2.04 -20.98
C VAL A 125 6.78 0.88 -20.11
N PHE A 126 6.23 -0.32 -20.33
CA PHE A 126 6.64 -1.53 -19.63
C PHE A 126 8.12 -1.86 -19.84
N LEU A 127 8.60 -1.84 -21.09
CA LEU A 127 10.00 -2.13 -21.40
C LEU A 127 10.94 -1.09 -20.78
N THR A 128 10.55 0.18 -20.79
CA THR A 128 11.34 1.25 -20.19
C THR A 128 11.52 1.03 -18.68
N TRP A 129 10.44 0.66 -18.00
CA TRP A 129 10.49 0.33 -16.58
C TRP A 129 11.31 -0.91 -16.28
N ARG A 130 11.09 -1.99 -17.04
CA ARG A 130 11.88 -3.21 -16.88
C ARG A 130 13.38 -2.93 -17.05
N ARG A 131 13.76 -2.05 -17.99
CA ARG A 131 15.16 -1.60 -18.14
C ARG A 131 15.63 -0.76 -16.96
N SER A 132 14.78 0.04 -16.33
CA SER A 132 15.16 0.80 -15.11
C SER A 132 15.42 -0.09 -13.89
N LEU A 133 14.82 -1.28 -13.82
CA LEU A 133 15.07 -2.24 -12.74
C LEU A 133 16.44 -2.93 -12.86
N ALA A 134 17.01 -2.98 -14.07
CA ALA A 134 18.29 -3.64 -14.35
C ALA A 134 19.48 -2.67 -14.30
N ARG A 135 19.28 -1.45 -13.80
CA ARG A 135 20.32 -0.43 -13.57
C ARG A 135 20.75 -0.44 -12.12
#